data_AF-A0A931Z4Y3-F1
#
_entry.id   AF-A0A931Z4Y3-F1
#
_cell.length_a   1.000
_cell.length_b   1.000
_cell.length_c   1.000
_cell.angle_alpha   90.00
_cell.angle_beta   90.00
_cell.angle_gamma   90.00
#
_symmetry.space_group_name_H-M   'P 1'
#
loop_
_entity.id
_entity.type
_entity.pdbx_description
1 polymer ?
#
loop_
_entity_poly.entity_id
_entity_poly.type
_entity_poly.pdbx_seq_one_letter_code
_entity_poly.pdbx_strand_id
1 'polypeptide(L)'
;MKSERRAAPPAPRGDLVTAFGGRFYRITESDRLPVFFMNVVSSSDLWLFLASNGGLTAGRTDAEHALFPYQPVDRIYDSAGRTGPVTACWVGTGARRTLWEPFARRTAAQAGITRNLYKSVEGDRVWFEEINPALDLAFRYGWSTAEEHGFVRHCEIENLGDRAVSVRLLDGLRHLLPAGIPLRVQTTSSCLADAYKSAELLPDSTLAVYVLGAAIVDRAIPLESLRASAVWSEGLASPTVLLSDTQLDRFYEDAPLT
;
A
#
# COMPACT_ATOMS: atom_id res chain seq x y z
N MET A 1 38.60 -3.49 26.95
CA MET A 1 37.27 -3.23 26.36
C MET A 1 37.01 -4.30 25.30
N LYS A 2 36.26 -5.35 25.63
CA LYS A 2 35.88 -6.38 24.65
C LYS A 2 34.85 -5.76 23.72
N SER A 3 35.22 -5.63 22.44
CA SER A 3 34.29 -5.35 21.35
C SER A 3 33.23 -6.45 21.36
N GLU A 4 31.98 -6.10 21.72
CA GLU A 4 30.83 -6.94 21.45
C GLU A 4 30.71 -7.07 19.94
N ARG A 5 31.02 -8.26 19.42
CA ARG A 5 30.73 -8.62 18.04
C ARG A 5 29.21 -8.63 17.90
N ARG A 6 28.65 -7.58 17.31
CA ARG A 6 27.25 -7.55 16.87
C ARG A 6 27.03 -8.79 15.99
N ALA A 7 26.13 -9.68 16.41
CA ALA A 7 25.85 -10.90 15.66
C ALA A 7 25.50 -10.54 14.21
N ALA A 8 26.05 -11.31 13.25
CA ALA A 8 25.71 -11.14 11.85
C ALA A 8 24.19 -11.27 11.72
N PRO A 9 23.52 -10.32 11.05
CA PRO A 9 22.08 -10.30 11.04
C PRO A 9 21.58 -11.50 10.19
N PRO A 10 20.40 -12.07 10.48
CA PRO A 10 19.95 -13.34 9.88
C PRO A 10 19.84 -13.31 8.34
N ALA A 11 20.26 -14.38 7.69
CA ALA A 11 20.16 -14.50 6.23
C ALA A 11 18.71 -14.84 5.81
N PRO A 12 18.25 -14.37 4.63
CA PRO A 12 16.93 -14.74 4.10
C PRO A 12 16.79 -16.24 3.93
N ARG A 13 15.62 -16.78 4.29
CA ARG A 13 15.28 -18.20 4.16
C ARG A 13 13.89 -18.37 3.58
N GLY A 14 13.75 -19.39 2.75
CA GLY A 14 12.48 -19.76 2.14
C GLY A 14 11.92 -21.03 2.77
N ASP A 15 10.64 -21.02 3.14
CA ASP A 15 9.95 -22.19 3.66
C ASP A 15 8.44 -22.18 3.38
N LEU A 16 7.84 -23.36 3.30
CA LEU A 16 6.41 -23.49 3.10
C LEU A 16 5.67 -23.53 4.44
N VAL A 17 4.81 -22.54 4.67
CA VAL A 17 4.07 -22.32 5.91
C VAL A 17 2.56 -22.39 5.69
N THR A 18 1.82 -22.63 6.77
CA THR A 18 0.36 -22.44 6.80
C THR A 18 0.09 -21.12 7.52
N ALA A 19 -0.43 -20.14 6.81
CA ALA A 19 -0.67 -18.77 7.30
C ALA A 19 -1.83 -18.16 6.49
N PHE A 20 -2.45 -17.09 6.99
CA PHE A 20 -3.48 -16.32 6.26
C PHE A 20 -4.58 -17.20 5.62
N GLY A 21 -4.99 -18.26 6.34
CA GLY A 21 -6.01 -19.21 5.88
C GLY A 21 -5.61 -20.09 4.69
N GLY A 22 -4.31 -20.26 4.39
CA GLY A 22 -3.85 -21.06 3.25
C GLY A 22 -2.40 -21.55 3.37
N ARG A 23 -1.89 -22.09 2.27
CA ARG A 23 -0.48 -22.51 2.13
C ARG A 23 0.31 -21.42 1.41
N PHE A 24 1.43 -21.02 1.99
CA PHE A 24 2.27 -19.94 1.49
C PHE A 24 3.72 -20.37 1.44
N TYR A 25 4.44 -19.91 0.42
CA TYR A 25 5.90 -19.82 0.46
C TYR A 25 6.28 -18.51 1.14
N ARG A 26 6.93 -18.60 2.29
CA ARG A 26 7.45 -17.46 3.05
C ARG A 26 8.91 -17.25 2.70
N ILE A 27 9.31 -16.00 2.49
CA ILE A 27 10.69 -15.55 2.47
C ILE A 27 10.90 -14.67 3.71
N THR A 28 11.73 -15.13 4.64
CA THR A 28 12.11 -14.32 5.81
C THR A 28 13.17 -13.29 5.44
N GLU A 29 13.21 -12.17 6.16
CA GLU A 29 14.20 -11.09 5.91
C GLU A 29 14.21 -10.65 4.44
N SER A 30 13.03 -10.57 3.83
CA SER A 30 12.86 -10.40 2.39
C SER A 30 13.45 -9.10 1.87
N ASP A 31 13.54 -8.09 2.74
CA ASP A 31 14.15 -6.79 2.48
C ASP A 31 15.67 -6.83 2.29
N ARG A 32 16.31 -7.96 2.60
CA ARG A 32 17.75 -8.16 2.38
C ARG A 32 18.10 -8.79 1.04
N LEU A 33 17.09 -9.22 0.29
CA LEU A 33 17.26 -9.61 -1.10
C LEU A 33 17.21 -8.35 -1.97
N PRO A 34 17.88 -8.34 -3.13
CA PRO A 34 17.59 -7.36 -4.16
C PRO A 34 16.09 -7.32 -4.46
N VAL A 35 15.54 -6.12 -4.67
CA VAL A 35 14.11 -5.97 -4.99
C VAL A 35 13.79 -6.78 -6.25
N PHE A 36 12.74 -7.59 -6.17
CA PHE A 36 12.30 -8.46 -7.27
C PHE A 36 10.82 -8.27 -7.55
N PHE A 37 10.43 -8.60 -8.78
CA PHE A 37 9.09 -8.36 -9.31
C PHE A 37 8.26 -9.64 -9.30
N MET A 38 6.97 -9.51 -9.04
CA MET A 38 6.02 -10.60 -8.93
C MET A 38 4.71 -10.24 -9.63
N ASN A 39 4.02 -11.25 -10.13
CA ASN A 39 2.61 -11.15 -10.49
C ASN A 39 1.74 -11.81 -9.40
N VAL A 40 0.53 -11.32 -9.22
CA VAL A 40 -0.55 -12.00 -8.48
C VAL A 40 -1.61 -12.36 -9.51
N VAL A 41 -1.87 -13.66 -9.64
CA VAL A 41 -2.80 -14.15 -10.66
C VAL A 41 -4.24 -13.95 -10.20
N SER A 42 -5.14 -13.71 -11.15
CA SER A 42 -6.58 -13.67 -10.93
C SER A 42 -7.26 -14.71 -11.80
N SER A 43 -8.41 -15.23 -11.36
CA SER A 43 -9.29 -16.05 -12.20
C SER A 43 -10.18 -15.21 -13.13
N SER A 44 -10.15 -13.89 -13.01
CA SER A 44 -10.90 -12.93 -13.83
C SER A 44 -9.95 -12.09 -14.72
N ASP A 45 -10.39 -10.93 -15.17
CA ASP A 45 -9.65 -9.97 -16.01
C ASP A 45 -8.77 -8.99 -15.20
N LEU A 46 -8.61 -9.20 -13.89
CA LEU A 46 -7.76 -8.38 -13.02
C LEU A 46 -6.28 -8.76 -13.17
N TRP A 47 -5.43 -7.75 -13.32
CA TRP A 47 -3.97 -7.91 -13.32
C TRP A 47 -3.35 -7.11 -12.17
N LEU A 48 -2.42 -7.74 -11.45
CA LEU A 48 -1.67 -7.12 -10.35
C LEU A 48 -0.20 -7.50 -10.46
N PHE A 49 0.64 -6.48 -10.63
CA PHE A 49 2.09 -6.61 -10.60
C PHE A 49 2.67 -5.81 -9.45
N LEU A 50 3.56 -6.42 -8.68
CA LEU A 50 4.14 -5.77 -7.51
C LEU A 50 5.58 -6.21 -7.25
N ALA A 51 6.32 -5.33 -6.60
CA ALA A 51 7.68 -5.54 -6.19
C ALA A 51 7.74 -6.00 -4.73
N SER A 52 8.82 -6.72 -4.36
CA SER A 52 9.04 -7.20 -2.99
C SER A 52 9.20 -6.09 -1.95
N ASN A 53 9.37 -4.82 -2.38
CA ASN A 53 9.39 -3.65 -1.51
C ASN A 53 8.02 -2.93 -1.39
N GLY A 54 6.96 -3.49 -1.98
CA GLY A 54 5.59 -2.96 -1.90
C GLY A 54 5.18 -2.01 -3.02
N GLY A 55 6.09 -1.61 -3.92
CA GLY A 55 5.72 -0.86 -5.12
C GLY A 55 4.84 -1.71 -6.03
N LEU A 56 3.81 -1.14 -6.65
CA LEU A 56 2.89 -1.89 -7.50
C LEU A 56 2.29 -1.11 -8.66
N THR A 57 1.73 -1.86 -9.60
CA THR A 57 0.73 -1.41 -10.56
C THR A 57 -0.37 -2.47 -10.66
N ALA A 58 -1.62 -2.04 -10.83
CA ALA A 58 -2.75 -2.95 -10.91
C ALA A 58 -3.87 -2.35 -11.76
N GLY A 59 -4.71 -3.18 -12.36
CA GLY A 59 -5.86 -2.76 -13.15
C GLY A 59 -6.67 -3.93 -13.68
N ARG A 60 -7.63 -3.63 -14.56
CA ARG A 60 -8.56 -4.62 -15.11
C ARG A 60 -8.46 -4.64 -16.62
N THR A 61 -8.55 -5.79 -17.28
CA THR A 61 -8.48 -5.96 -18.74
C THR A 61 -7.11 -5.64 -19.35
N ASP A 62 -6.67 -4.38 -19.27
CA ASP A 62 -5.45 -3.88 -19.92
C ASP A 62 -4.89 -2.64 -19.19
N ALA A 63 -3.80 -2.08 -19.70
CA ALA A 63 -3.12 -0.92 -19.11
C ALA A 63 -3.86 0.42 -19.23
N GLU A 64 -4.88 0.53 -20.10
CA GLU A 64 -5.72 1.73 -20.20
C GLU A 64 -6.73 1.81 -19.03
N HIS A 65 -6.95 0.69 -18.35
CA HIS A 65 -7.86 0.55 -17.21
C HIS A 65 -7.08 0.25 -15.91
N ALA A 66 -5.96 0.96 -15.74
CA ALA A 66 -5.10 0.85 -14.57
C ALA A 66 -5.67 1.62 -13.37
N LEU A 67 -5.67 0.99 -12.19
CA LEU A 67 -5.97 1.61 -10.89
C LEU A 67 -4.76 2.35 -10.31
N PHE A 68 -3.56 1.86 -10.59
CA PHE A 68 -2.29 2.50 -10.25
C PHE A 68 -1.46 2.72 -11.51
N PRO A 69 -0.63 3.79 -11.61
CA PRO A 69 0.17 4.08 -12.79
C PRO A 69 0.87 2.85 -13.39
N TYR A 70 0.57 2.55 -14.66
CA TYR A 70 1.22 1.47 -15.39
C TYR A 70 2.59 1.94 -15.90
N GLN A 71 3.66 1.37 -15.34
CA GLN A 71 5.03 1.84 -15.56
C GLN A 71 6.01 0.68 -15.71
N PRO A 72 7.20 0.92 -16.30
CA PRO A 72 8.31 -0.03 -16.28
C PRO A 72 8.71 -0.43 -14.87
N VAL A 73 9.27 -1.65 -14.74
CA VAL A 73 9.57 -2.28 -13.45
C VAL A 73 10.52 -1.45 -12.55
N ASP A 74 11.51 -0.78 -13.14
CA ASP A 74 12.44 0.11 -12.43
C ASP A 74 11.69 1.28 -11.76
N ARG A 75 10.69 1.85 -12.44
CA ARG A 75 9.86 2.91 -11.88
C ARG A 75 8.92 2.38 -10.80
N ILE A 76 8.40 1.17 -10.96
CA ILE A 76 7.59 0.52 -9.93
C ILE A 76 8.43 0.32 -8.66
N TYR A 77 9.69 -0.11 -8.77
CA TYR A 77 10.59 -0.27 -7.61
C TYR A 77 10.81 1.06 -6.88
N ASP A 78 11.01 2.15 -7.62
CA ASP A 78 11.22 3.49 -7.06
C ASP A 78 9.93 4.14 -6.49
N SER A 79 8.77 3.62 -6.87
CA SER A 79 7.46 4.12 -6.44
C SER A 79 7.05 3.67 -5.03
N ALA A 80 7.75 2.69 -4.44
CA ALA A 80 7.42 2.19 -3.11
C ALA A 80 7.40 3.30 -2.05
N GLY A 81 6.30 3.37 -1.28
CA GLY A 81 6.03 4.44 -0.32
C GLY A 81 5.50 5.76 -0.93
N ARG A 82 5.40 5.84 -2.26
CA ARG A 82 4.79 6.97 -2.99
C ARG A 82 3.50 6.57 -3.72
N THR A 83 3.46 5.37 -4.29
CA THR A 83 2.29 4.77 -4.96
C THR A 83 1.88 3.51 -4.22
N GLY A 84 0.58 3.30 -4.05
CA GLY A 84 0.06 2.11 -3.37
C GLY A 84 -0.08 2.30 -1.86
N PRO A 85 0.15 1.24 -1.05
CA PRO A 85 -0.02 1.27 0.41
C PRO A 85 0.79 2.37 1.10
N VAL A 86 0.14 3.04 2.05
CA VAL A 86 0.77 3.91 3.05
C VAL A 86 0.22 3.54 4.42
N THR A 87 1.11 3.35 5.40
CA THR A 87 0.72 3.03 6.77
C THR A 87 1.65 3.74 7.74
N ALA A 88 1.09 4.47 8.70
CA ALA A 88 1.83 5.12 9.77
C ALA A 88 1.09 4.98 11.10
N CYS A 89 1.84 4.71 12.16
CA CYS A 89 1.33 4.43 13.50
C CYS A 89 2.05 5.32 14.51
N TRP A 90 1.28 6.11 15.26
CA TRP A 90 1.75 6.68 16.53
C TRP A 90 1.44 5.71 17.65
N VAL A 91 2.48 5.16 18.27
CA VAL A 91 2.39 4.10 19.27
C VAL A 91 2.70 4.67 20.66
N GLY A 92 1.81 4.43 21.63
CA GLY A 92 1.90 4.94 23.00
C GLY A 92 1.02 6.17 23.29
N THR A 93 1.22 6.77 24.46
CA THR A 93 0.44 7.93 24.93
C THR A 93 1.34 9.05 25.46
N GLY A 94 0.88 10.30 25.32
CA GLY A 94 1.57 11.50 25.80
C GLY A 94 2.97 11.69 25.19
N ALA A 95 3.91 12.17 26.00
CA ALA A 95 5.28 12.52 25.57
C ALA A 95 6.16 11.30 25.21
N ARG A 96 5.67 10.07 25.35
CA ARG A 96 6.42 8.83 25.05
C ARG A 96 5.97 8.17 23.74
N ARG A 97 5.20 8.87 22.91
CA ARG A 97 4.75 8.34 21.62
C ARG A 97 5.92 8.15 20.67
N THR A 98 5.90 7.03 19.96
CA THR A 98 6.89 6.69 18.92
C THR A 98 6.19 6.56 17.58
N LEU A 99 6.73 7.19 16.55
CA LEU A 99 6.25 7.05 15.17
C LEU A 99 6.88 5.81 14.53
N TRP A 100 6.02 4.94 14.01
CA TRP A 100 6.38 3.75 13.27
C TRP A 100 5.70 3.78 11.90
N GLU A 101 6.45 3.55 10.82
CA GLU A 101 5.92 3.52 9.45
C GLU A 101 6.33 2.21 8.79
N PRO A 102 5.50 1.16 8.93
CA PRO A 102 5.79 -0.13 8.33
C PRO A 102 6.17 -0.03 6.86
N PHE A 103 7.20 -0.76 6.45
CA PHE A 103 7.74 -0.82 5.09
C PHE A 103 8.40 0.48 4.57
N ALA A 104 8.31 1.58 5.30
CA ALA A 104 8.98 2.81 4.90
C ALA A 104 10.50 2.72 5.06
N ARG A 105 11.21 3.54 4.27
CA ARG A 105 12.68 3.66 4.34
C ARG A 105 13.15 4.17 5.69
N ARG A 106 12.39 5.08 6.34
CA ARG A 106 12.75 5.63 7.66
C ARG A 106 12.75 4.56 8.75
N THR A 107 11.83 3.61 8.66
CA THR A 107 11.70 2.52 9.64
C THR A 107 12.75 1.43 9.42
N ALA A 108 13.18 1.19 8.18
CA ALA A 108 14.27 0.25 7.89
C ALA A 108 15.60 0.62 8.59
N ALA A 109 15.79 1.87 9.01
CA ALA A 109 16.96 2.31 9.78
C ALA A 109 16.88 1.93 11.28
N GLN A 110 15.71 1.52 11.78
CA GLN A 110 15.54 1.09 13.17
C GLN A 110 16.15 -0.30 13.39
N ALA A 111 16.87 -0.48 14.51
CA ALA A 111 17.51 -1.74 14.81
C ALA A 111 16.47 -2.84 15.13
N GLY A 112 16.62 -4.00 14.50
CA GLY A 112 15.82 -5.20 14.84
C GLY A 112 14.51 -5.37 14.06
N ILE A 113 14.18 -4.47 13.13
CA ILE A 113 13.04 -4.66 12.24
C ILE A 113 13.22 -5.95 11.42
N THR A 114 12.17 -6.74 11.35
CA THR A 114 12.11 -7.97 10.54
C THR A 114 11.03 -7.80 9.49
N ARG A 115 11.34 -8.08 8.21
CA ARG A 115 10.36 -8.07 7.13
C ARG A 115 10.27 -9.42 6.46
N ASN A 116 9.05 -9.93 6.34
CA ASN A 116 8.79 -11.21 5.69
C ASN A 116 7.79 -11.01 4.55
N LEU A 117 7.95 -11.80 3.49
CA LEU A 117 7.09 -11.80 2.32
C LEU A 117 6.51 -13.19 2.11
N TYR A 118 5.23 -13.26 1.81
CA TYR A 118 4.52 -14.52 1.63
C TYR A 118 3.82 -14.51 0.29
N LYS A 119 3.96 -15.58 -0.49
CA LYS A 119 3.14 -15.80 -1.69
C LYS A 119 2.42 -17.13 -1.56
N SER A 120 1.12 -17.12 -1.79
CA SER A 120 0.28 -18.33 -1.81
C SER A 120 0.82 -19.33 -2.83
N VAL A 121 0.59 -20.62 -2.58
CA VAL A 121 0.95 -21.69 -3.53
C VAL A 121 0.19 -21.53 -4.85
N GLU A 122 -1.06 -21.09 -4.78
CA GLU A 122 -1.92 -20.78 -5.94
C GLU A 122 -1.45 -19.52 -6.69
N GLY A 123 -0.68 -18.66 -6.01
CA GLY A 123 -0.15 -17.42 -6.56
C GLY A 123 -1.14 -16.26 -6.63
N ASP A 124 -2.35 -16.42 -6.08
CA ASP A 124 -3.48 -15.48 -6.10
C ASP A 124 -3.48 -14.47 -4.95
N ARG A 125 -2.61 -14.70 -3.96
CA ARG A 125 -2.43 -13.88 -2.76
C ARG A 125 -0.96 -13.63 -2.47
N VAL A 126 -0.66 -12.42 -2.04
CA VAL A 126 0.65 -12.00 -1.50
C VAL A 126 0.45 -11.28 -0.18
N TRP A 127 1.32 -11.51 0.80
CA TRP A 127 1.32 -10.80 2.08
C TRP A 127 2.69 -10.26 2.42
N PHE A 128 2.69 -9.09 3.03
CA PHE A 128 3.84 -8.40 3.58
C PHE A 128 3.68 -8.34 5.09
N GLU A 129 4.75 -8.63 5.82
CA GLU A 129 4.80 -8.53 7.27
C GLU A 129 6.01 -7.72 7.69
N GLU A 130 5.82 -6.76 8.59
CA GLU A 130 6.89 -6.10 9.31
C GLU A 130 6.66 -6.26 10.81
N ILE A 131 7.68 -6.75 11.51
CA ILE A 131 7.70 -6.89 12.96
C ILE A 131 8.64 -5.82 13.51
N ASN A 132 8.16 -5.05 14.48
CA ASN A 132 8.94 -4.09 15.23
C ASN A 132 9.11 -4.56 16.68
N PRO A 133 10.23 -5.24 17.03
CA PRO A 133 10.45 -5.76 18.37
C PRO A 133 10.59 -4.68 19.44
N ALA A 134 10.94 -3.45 19.07
CA ALA A 134 11.04 -2.35 20.03
C ALA A 134 9.66 -1.89 20.52
N LEU A 135 8.61 -2.15 19.74
CA LEU A 135 7.22 -1.78 20.04
C LEU A 135 6.35 -2.99 20.42
N ASP A 136 6.88 -4.21 20.32
CA ASP A 136 6.12 -5.46 20.39
C ASP A 136 4.90 -5.47 19.45
N LEU A 137 5.08 -4.93 18.24
CA LEU A 137 4.01 -4.85 17.23
C LEU A 137 4.40 -5.55 15.93
N ALA A 138 3.42 -6.18 15.29
CA ALA A 138 3.51 -6.62 13.91
C ALA A 138 2.42 -5.94 13.07
N PHE A 139 2.80 -5.48 11.88
CA PHE A 139 1.86 -4.99 10.88
C PHE A 139 1.96 -5.87 9.64
N ARG A 140 0.79 -6.31 9.16
CA ARG A 140 0.68 -7.18 7.99
C ARG A 140 -0.34 -6.61 7.04
N TYR A 141 -0.05 -6.72 5.75
CA TYR A 141 -1.09 -6.49 4.75
C TYR A 141 -0.97 -7.50 3.60
N GLY A 142 -2.11 -7.89 3.05
CA GLY A 142 -2.22 -8.82 1.95
C GLY A 142 -2.97 -8.22 0.78
N TRP A 143 -2.60 -8.62 -0.44
CA TRP A 143 -3.35 -8.33 -1.66
C TRP A 143 -3.96 -9.61 -2.21
N SER A 144 -5.21 -9.51 -2.64
CA SER A 144 -5.97 -10.54 -3.34
C SER A 144 -6.93 -9.92 -4.36
N THR A 145 -7.58 -10.74 -5.18
CA THR A 145 -8.56 -10.28 -6.18
C THR A 145 -9.93 -10.87 -5.91
N ALA A 146 -10.97 -10.10 -6.21
CA ALA A 146 -12.36 -10.52 -6.18
C ALA A 146 -13.05 -9.94 -7.42
N GLU A 147 -13.65 -10.79 -8.27
CA GLU A 147 -14.21 -10.36 -9.57
C GLU A 147 -15.22 -9.20 -9.46
N GLU A 148 -16.07 -9.24 -8.44
CA GLU A 148 -17.10 -8.22 -8.19
C GLU A 148 -16.53 -6.94 -7.57
N HIS A 149 -15.52 -7.05 -6.69
CA HIS A 149 -15.02 -5.94 -5.86
C HIS A 149 -13.67 -5.37 -6.33
N GLY A 150 -13.02 -6.00 -7.30
CA GLY A 150 -11.70 -5.62 -7.79
C GLY A 150 -10.56 -6.14 -6.89
N PHE A 151 -9.72 -5.23 -6.39
CA PHE A 151 -8.57 -5.57 -5.55
C PHE A 151 -8.92 -5.44 -4.08
N VAL A 152 -8.59 -6.47 -3.30
CA VAL A 152 -8.81 -6.47 -1.85
C VAL A 152 -7.46 -6.39 -1.15
N ARG A 153 -7.24 -5.28 -0.42
CA ARG A 153 -6.12 -5.12 0.50
C ARG A 153 -6.60 -5.39 1.92
N HIS A 154 -6.19 -6.52 2.49
CA HIS A 154 -6.47 -6.87 3.89
C HIS A 154 -5.33 -6.39 4.78
N CYS A 155 -5.63 -5.83 5.96
CA CYS A 155 -4.62 -5.30 6.87
C CYS A 155 -4.84 -5.78 8.30
N GLU A 156 -3.74 -6.07 8.99
CA GLU A 156 -3.74 -6.53 10.38
C GLU A 156 -2.64 -5.80 11.15
N ILE A 157 -2.98 -5.31 12.35
CA ILE A 157 -2.01 -4.88 13.35
C ILE A 157 -2.17 -5.77 14.57
N GLU A 158 -1.08 -6.38 15.00
CA GLU A 158 -1.04 -7.33 16.11
C GLU A 158 -0.12 -6.81 17.20
N ASN A 159 -0.60 -6.86 18.44
CA ASN A 159 0.20 -6.67 19.63
C ASN A 159 0.80 -8.02 20.04
N LEU A 160 2.13 -8.14 19.91
CA LEU A 160 2.89 -9.32 20.24
C LEU A 160 3.29 -9.39 21.72
N GLY A 161 3.08 -8.30 22.46
CA GLY A 161 3.43 -8.19 23.87
C GLY A 161 2.26 -8.46 24.81
N ASP A 162 2.57 -8.56 26.10
CA ASP A 162 1.59 -8.89 27.14
C ASP A 162 0.82 -7.68 27.69
N ARG A 163 1.11 -6.47 27.18
CA ARG A 163 0.54 -5.22 27.69
C ARG A 163 -0.26 -4.50 26.62
N ALA A 164 -1.41 -3.95 27.01
CA ALA A 164 -2.21 -3.11 26.13
C ALA A 164 -1.39 -1.90 25.63
N VAL A 165 -1.50 -1.61 24.34
CA VAL A 165 -0.82 -0.51 23.66
C VAL A 165 -1.83 0.36 22.93
N SER A 166 -1.67 1.68 23.05
CA SER A 166 -2.48 2.65 22.30
C SER A 166 -1.83 2.88 20.95
N VAL A 167 -2.60 2.76 19.87
CA VAL A 167 -2.13 3.04 18.51
C VAL A 167 -3.08 4.03 17.84
N ARG A 168 -2.53 5.14 17.33
CA ARG A 168 -3.22 6.05 16.41
C ARG A 168 -2.72 5.72 15.00
N LEU A 169 -3.62 5.25 14.15
CA LEU A 169 -3.32 4.69 12.83
C LEU A 169 -3.71 5.67 11.71
N LEU A 170 -2.85 5.75 10.71
CA LEU A 170 -3.12 6.24 9.36
C LEU A 170 -2.82 5.08 8.42
N ASP A 171 -3.80 4.67 7.63
CA ASP A 171 -3.63 3.59 6.66
C ASP A 171 -4.47 3.87 5.42
N GLY A 172 -3.93 3.58 4.23
CA GLY A 172 -4.64 3.81 2.98
C GLY A 172 -3.81 3.54 1.74
N LEU A 173 -4.28 4.10 0.61
CA LEU A 173 -3.68 3.96 -0.71
C LEU A 173 -3.39 5.34 -1.30
N ARG A 174 -2.27 5.47 -2.01
CA ARG A 174 -1.85 6.70 -2.70
C ARG A 174 -1.75 6.49 -4.20
N HIS A 175 -1.92 7.58 -4.94
CA HIS A 175 -1.83 7.63 -6.41
C HIS A 175 -2.82 6.69 -7.13
N LEU A 176 -4.04 6.60 -6.62
CA LEU A 176 -5.14 5.97 -7.36
C LEU A 176 -5.46 6.79 -8.62
N LEU A 177 -5.65 6.10 -9.74
CA LEU A 177 -6.02 6.71 -11.01
C LEU A 177 -7.54 6.75 -11.17
N PRO A 178 -8.13 7.91 -11.50
CA PRO A 178 -9.46 7.97 -12.07
C PRO A 178 -9.60 7.11 -13.34
N ALA A 179 -10.80 6.61 -13.58
CA ALA A 179 -11.11 5.91 -14.82
C ALA A 179 -10.98 6.85 -16.03
N GLY A 180 -10.44 6.34 -17.14
CA GLY A 180 -10.42 7.03 -18.43
C GLY A 180 -9.24 7.97 -18.69
N ILE A 181 -8.19 7.93 -17.86
CA ILE A 181 -6.92 8.60 -18.19
C ILE A 181 -6.21 7.80 -19.28
N PRO A 182 -5.96 8.36 -20.49
CA PRO A 182 -5.24 7.63 -21.52
C PRO A 182 -3.83 7.29 -21.05
N LEU A 183 -3.37 6.05 -21.27
CA LEU A 183 -2.06 5.58 -20.84
C LEU A 183 -0.93 6.49 -21.30
N ARG A 184 -1.02 6.98 -22.55
CA ARG A 184 -0.06 7.94 -23.09
C ARG A 184 0.02 9.22 -22.25
N VAL A 185 -1.11 9.81 -21.89
CA VAL A 185 -1.14 11.02 -21.06
C VAL A 185 -0.56 10.73 -19.67
N GLN A 186 -0.94 9.61 -19.05
CA GLN A 186 -0.41 9.24 -17.73
C GLN A 186 1.12 9.03 -17.74
N THR A 187 1.67 8.51 -18.84
CA THR A 187 3.10 8.19 -18.95
C THR A 187 3.95 9.37 -19.41
N THR A 188 3.43 10.25 -20.28
CA THR A 188 4.21 11.36 -20.85
C THR A 188 3.90 12.72 -20.23
N SER A 189 2.75 12.87 -19.58
CA SER A 189 2.21 14.18 -19.16
C SER A 189 1.31 14.05 -17.92
N SER A 190 1.77 13.31 -16.91
CA SER A 190 1.00 13.06 -15.68
C SER A 190 0.51 14.33 -14.98
N CYS A 191 1.31 15.39 -14.96
CA CYS A 191 0.92 16.69 -14.39
C CYS A 191 -0.28 17.34 -15.12
N LEU A 192 -0.45 17.09 -16.42
CA LEU A 192 -1.64 17.49 -17.16
C LEU A 192 -2.84 16.68 -16.67
N ALA A 193 -2.69 15.36 -16.51
CA ALA A 193 -3.77 14.53 -15.98
C ALA A 193 -4.20 14.99 -14.58
N ASP A 194 -3.24 15.34 -13.71
CA ASP A 194 -3.51 15.82 -12.34
C ASP A 194 -4.44 17.03 -12.31
N ALA A 195 -4.34 17.95 -13.28
CA ALA A 195 -5.22 19.12 -13.37
C ALA A 195 -6.69 18.78 -13.65
N TYR A 196 -6.98 17.54 -14.09
CA TYR A 196 -8.34 17.07 -14.38
C TYR A 196 -8.88 16.16 -13.28
N LYS A 197 -8.07 15.72 -12.31
CA LYS A 197 -8.50 14.77 -11.28
C LYS A 197 -9.36 15.47 -10.23
N SER A 198 -10.43 14.80 -9.84
CA SER A 198 -11.19 15.11 -8.64
C SER A 198 -11.37 13.85 -7.80
N ALA A 199 -11.45 14.02 -6.50
CA ALA A 199 -11.77 12.97 -5.55
C ALA A 199 -12.91 13.44 -4.66
N GLU A 200 -13.91 12.60 -4.48
CA GLU A 200 -15.09 12.90 -3.67
C GLU A 200 -15.36 11.76 -2.70
N LEU A 201 -15.73 12.11 -1.46
CA LEU A 201 -16.13 11.17 -0.43
C LEU A 201 -17.66 11.15 -0.38
N LEU A 202 -18.25 9.97 -0.51
CA LEU A 202 -19.69 9.81 -0.29
C LEU A 202 -20.00 10.05 1.20
N PRO A 203 -20.94 10.96 1.54
CA PRO A 203 -21.29 11.26 2.93
C PRO A 203 -21.66 10.02 3.73
N ASP A 204 -21.32 10.03 5.03
CA ASP A 204 -21.63 8.95 5.99
C ASP A 204 -21.09 7.56 5.58
N SER A 205 -20.03 7.52 4.77
CA SER A 205 -19.39 6.30 4.30
C SER A 205 -17.86 6.42 4.22
N THR A 206 -17.18 5.31 3.94
CA THR A 206 -15.75 5.27 3.60
C THR A 206 -15.49 5.29 2.09
N LEU A 207 -16.55 5.37 1.28
CA LEU A 207 -16.46 5.25 -0.18
C LEU A 207 -15.98 6.56 -0.80
N ALA A 208 -14.76 6.53 -1.33
CA ALA A 208 -14.18 7.59 -2.14
C ALA A 208 -14.26 7.22 -3.63
N VAL A 209 -14.63 8.20 -4.45
CA VAL A 209 -14.63 8.08 -5.91
C VAL A 209 -13.60 9.04 -6.52
N TYR A 210 -12.87 8.54 -7.50
CA TYR A 210 -11.84 9.26 -8.25
C TYR A 210 -12.30 9.41 -9.69
N VAL A 211 -12.50 10.65 -10.12
CA VAL A 211 -13.08 11.01 -11.41
C VAL A 211 -12.20 12.00 -12.16
N LEU A 212 -12.47 12.14 -13.46
CA LEU A 212 -11.96 13.24 -14.26
C LEU A 212 -13.06 14.28 -14.41
N GLY A 213 -12.75 15.56 -14.24
CA GLY A 213 -13.72 16.63 -14.48
C GLY A 213 -14.21 16.69 -15.93
N ALA A 214 -13.35 16.27 -16.88
CA ALA A 214 -13.68 16.03 -18.28
C ALA A 214 -12.67 15.04 -18.86
N ALA A 215 -13.02 14.36 -19.96
CA ALA A 215 -12.08 13.50 -20.66
C ALA A 215 -10.97 14.32 -21.34
N ILE A 216 -9.73 13.81 -21.29
CA ILE A 216 -8.56 14.51 -21.82
C ILE A 216 -8.44 14.26 -23.32
N VAL A 217 -8.83 15.23 -24.13
CA VAL A 217 -8.74 15.17 -25.60
C VAL A 217 -8.25 16.49 -26.18
N ASP A 218 -7.55 16.40 -27.32
CA ASP A 218 -7.02 17.58 -28.04
C ASP A 218 -8.09 18.28 -28.90
N ARG A 219 -9.20 17.58 -29.19
CA ARG A 219 -10.31 18.18 -29.95
C ARG A 219 -11.09 19.13 -29.04
N ALA A 220 -11.42 20.32 -29.55
CA ALA A 220 -12.32 21.29 -28.91
C ALA A 220 -13.77 20.80 -28.96
N ILE A 221 -14.07 19.71 -28.27
CA ILE A 221 -15.39 19.11 -28.11
C ILE A 221 -15.68 18.91 -26.63
N PRO A 222 -16.95 19.04 -26.19
CA PRO A 222 -17.33 18.58 -24.87
C PRO A 222 -17.19 17.06 -24.82
N LEU A 223 -16.52 16.55 -23.79
CA LEU A 223 -16.41 15.11 -23.57
C LEU A 223 -16.46 14.81 -22.07
N GLU A 224 -17.64 14.38 -21.63
CA GLU A 224 -17.92 14.03 -20.25
C GLU A 224 -17.17 12.76 -19.82
N SER A 225 -16.68 12.73 -18.58
CA SER A 225 -16.14 11.51 -17.96
C SER A 225 -17.18 10.92 -17.03
N LEU A 226 -17.85 9.85 -17.47
CA LEU A 226 -18.97 9.22 -16.75
C LEU A 226 -18.57 7.92 -16.05
N ARG A 227 -17.28 7.73 -15.78
CA ARG A 227 -16.73 6.57 -15.07
C ARG A 227 -15.82 7.04 -13.94
N ALA A 228 -15.76 6.24 -12.88
CA ALA A 228 -14.94 6.51 -11.72
C ALA A 228 -14.15 5.26 -11.32
N SER A 229 -13.01 5.48 -10.68
CA SER A 229 -12.40 4.46 -9.82
C SER A 229 -12.93 4.66 -8.42
N ALA A 230 -13.21 3.57 -7.69
CA ALA A 230 -13.79 3.65 -6.36
C ALA A 230 -12.95 2.85 -5.36
N VAL A 231 -12.82 3.38 -4.14
CA VAL A 231 -12.15 2.73 -3.02
C VAL A 231 -12.97 2.95 -1.77
N TRP A 232 -13.10 1.92 -0.95
CA TRP A 232 -13.78 1.97 0.35
C TRP A 232 -13.05 1.06 1.33
N SER A 233 -13.40 1.17 2.60
CA SER A 233 -12.80 0.36 3.66
C SER A 233 -13.84 -0.07 4.69
N GLU A 234 -13.56 -1.20 5.33
CA GLU A 234 -14.35 -1.77 6.43
C GLU A 234 -13.40 -2.26 7.53
N GLY A 235 -13.88 -2.30 8.78
CA GLY A 235 -13.20 -2.92 9.92
C GLY A 235 -13.01 -1.99 11.12
N LEU A 236 -12.62 -0.73 10.90
CA LEU A 236 -12.50 0.27 11.96
C LEU A 236 -13.75 1.17 12.01
N ALA A 237 -14.24 1.43 13.21
CA ALA A 237 -15.41 2.28 13.42
C ALA A 237 -15.07 3.77 13.26
N SER A 238 -15.90 4.48 12.51
CA SER A 238 -15.86 5.94 12.34
C SER A 238 -14.48 6.53 11.97
N PRO A 239 -13.82 6.05 10.90
CA PRO A 239 -12.53 6.60 10.49
C PRO A 239 -12.69 8.02 9.92
N THR A 240 -11.67 8.86 10.12
CA THR A 240 -11.51 10.09 9.33
C THR A 240 -10.87 9.74 7.99
N VAL A 241 -11.58 9.97 6.89
CA VAL A 241 -11.08 9.69 5.54
C VAL A 241 -10.35 10.91 4.99
N LEU A 242 -9.11 10.70 4.54
CA LEU A 242 -8.29 11.71 3.88
C LEU A 242 -8.28 11.44 2.37
N LEU A 243 -8.58 12.45 1.57
CA LEU A 243 -8.56 12.34 0.10
C LEU A 243 -7.29 12.95 -0.53
N SER A 244 -6.46 13.62 0.27
CA SER A 244 -5.28 14.34 -0.21
C SER A 244 -4.05 14.05 0.63
N ASP A 245 -2.92 13.86 -0.06
CA ASP A 245 -1.61 13.69 0.56
C ASP A 245 -1.15 14.93 1.36
N THR A 246 -1.72 16.11 1.08
CA THR A 246 -1.41 17.35 1.83
C THR A 246 -1.78 17.26 3.31
N GLN A 247 -2.64 16.31 3.69
CA GLN A 247 -3.05 16.07 5.07
C GLN A 247 -2.10 15.12 5.81
N LEU A 248 -1.19 14.42 5.11
CA LEU A 248 -0.28 13.43 5.71
C LEU A 248 0.77 14.09 6.61
N ASP A 249 1.29 15.25 6.22
CA ASP A 249 2.29 15.97 7.02
C ASP A 249 1.77 16.29 8.43
N ARG A 250 0.50 16.67 8.54
CA ARG A 250 -0.15 16.87 9.84
C ARG A 250 -0.19 15.61 10.68
N PHE A 251 -0.44 14.45 10.07
CA PHE A 251 -0.36 13.18 10.79
C PHE A 251 1.05 12.95 11.33
N TYR A 252 2.09 13.18 10.52
CA TYR A 252 3.49 13.00 10.90
C TYR A 252 3.98 13.98 11.95
N GLU A 253 3.38 15.17 12.03
CA GLU A 253 3.66 16.19 13.05
C GLU A 253 2.89 15.99 14.36
N ASP A 254 2.08 14.93 14.47
CA ASP A 254 1.11 14.71 15.56
C ASP A 254 0.09 15.86 15.71
N ALA A 255 -0.21 16.55 14.61
CA ALA A 255 -1.18 17.64 14.53
C ALA A 255 -2.60 17.13 14.22
N PRO A 256 -3.65 17.90 14.57
CA PRO A 256 -5.03 17.57 14.20
C PRO A 256 -5.20 17.48 12.68
N LEU A 257 -5.85 16.39 12.24
CA LEU A 257 -6.31 16.24 10.86
C LEU A 257 -7.48 17.20 10.63
N THR A 258 -7.48 17.92 9.50
CA THR A 258 -8.58 18.77 9.04
C THR A 258 -9.03 18.33 7.68
#